data_AF-A0A7V9ND44-F1
#
_entry.id   AF-A0A7V9ND44-F1
#
_cell.length_a   1.000
_cell.length_b   1.000
_cell.length_c   1.000
_cell.angle_alpha   90.00
_cell.angle_beta   90.00
_cell.angle_gamma   90.00
#
_symmetry.space_group_name_H-M   'P 1'
#
loop_
_entity.id
_entity.type
_entity.pdbx_description
1 polymer ?
#
loop_
_entity_poly.entity_id
_entity_poly.type
_entity_poly.pdbx_seq_one_letter_code
_entity_poly.pdbx_strand_id
1 'polypeptide(L)'
;MSDRPSEQDWHRENGRTEGRSAGRLMKEITEDISTLIRKEIELAKQELGTSVATKAKGAAILAVVAVMGFLMLIFLLLGLRDGLDSFLWTWVADLVTVGVLGIIALVAALIAKRKLATPIKADMTKKTIKEDVEWAKTLGKQ
;
A
#
# COMPACT_ATOMS: atom_id res chain seq x y z
N MET A 1 -5.22 -72.77 45.74
CA MET A 1 -3.81 -72.37 45.94
C MET A 1 -3.27 -71.98 44.56
N SER A 2 -3.75 -70.88 43.99
CA SER A 2 -3.09 -69.57 43.90
C SER A 2 -1.97 -69.51 42.85
N ASP A 3 -2.36 -69.56 41.56
CA ASP A 3 -1.55 -68.98 40.49
C ASP A 3 -1.82 -67.47 40.47
N ARG A 4 -0.97 -66.72 41.16
CA ARG A 4 -0.97 -65.25 41.14
C ARG A 4 0.05 -64.79 40.08
N PRO A 5 -0.36 -64.01 39.07
CA PRO A 5 0.61 -63.33 38.21
C PRO A 5 1.44 -62.38 39.07
N SER A 6 2.76 -62.55 39.05
CA SER A 6 3.71 -61.72 39.77
C SER A 6 3.63 -60.27 39.27
N GLU A 7 3.55 -59.30 40.19
CA GLU A 7 3.44 -57.86 39.92
C GLU A 7 4.59 -57.25 39.08
N GLN A 8 5.53 -58.06 38.60
CA GLN A 8 6.70 -57.62 37.83
C GLN A 8 6.42 -57.45 36.33
N ASP A 9 5.23 -57.82 35.85
CA ASP A 9 4.86 -57.69 34.42
C ASP A 9 4.20 -56.35 34.06
N TRP A 10 3.79 -55.54 35.05
CA TRP A 10 3.14 -54.23 34.80
C TRP A 10 4.12 -53.08 34.53
N HIS A 11 5.43 -53.31 34.66
CA HIS A 11 6.41 -52.23 34.68
C HIS A 11 7.36 -52.19 33.48
N ARG A 12 7.18 -53.06 32.46
CA ARG A 12 8.11 -53.12 31.33
C ARG A 12 7.70 -52.33 30.08
N GLU A 13 6.60 -51.55 30.10
CA GLU A 13 6.14 -50.79 28.93
C GLU A 13 6.14 -49.25 29.08
N ASN A 14 6.65 -48.68 30.18
CA ASN A 14 6.68 -47.21 30.36
C ASN A 14 8.05 -46.54 30.13
N GLY A 15 9.08 -47.29 29.69
CA GLY A 15 10.46 -46.79 29.67
C GLY A 15 10.94 -46.05 28.42
N ARG A 16 10.10 -45.70 27.44
CA ARG A 16 10.57 -45.09 26.15
C ARG A 16 9.79 -43.88 25.63
N THR A 17 8.94 -43.25 26.43
CA THR A 17 8.02 -42.19 25.94
C THR A 17 8.13 -40.85 26.65
N GLU A 18 8.69 -40.74 27.86
CA GLU A 18 8.72 -39.47 28.60
C GLU A 18 9.84 -38.51 28.17
N GLY A 19 11.01 -39.01 27.77
CA GLY A 19 12.12 -38.17 27.25
C GLY A 19 11.92 -37.65 25.81
N ARG A 20 10.78 -37.97 25.19
CA ARG A 20 10.47 -37.67 23.78
C ARG A 20 9.23 -36.78 23.62
N SER A 21 8.72 -36.17 24.71
CA SER A 21 7.53 -35.31 24.72
C SER A 21 7.87 -33.81 24.68
N ALA A 22 8.75 -33.32 25.56
CA ALA A 22 9.13 -31.90 25.61
C ALA A 22 9.80 -31.40 24.31
N GLY A 23 10.72 -32.19 23.76
CA GLY A 23 11.35 -31.89 22.45
C GLY A 23 10.39 -32.01 21.26
N ARG A 24 9.30 -32.77 21.40
CA ARG A 24 8.28 -32.91 20.36
C ARG A 24 7.28 -31.76 20.40
N LEU A 25 6.86 -31.33 21.60
CA LEU A 25 6.02 -30.15 21.81
C LEU A 25 6.72 -28.85 21.37
N MET A 26 8.01 -28.69 21.70
CA MET A 26 8.78 -27.53 21.23
C MET A 26 8.91 -27.49 19.70
N LYS A 27 9.07 -28.67 19.08
CA LYS A 27 9.09 -28.79 17.62
C LYS A 27 7.74 -28.39 17.01
N GLU A 28 6.64 -28.86 17.59
CA GLU A 28 5.27 -28.56 17.16
C GLU A 28 4.94 -27.05 17.26
N ILE A 29 5.29 -26.42 18.40
CA ILE A 29 5.14 -24.96 18.59
C ILE A 29 5.98 -24.17 17.56
N THR A 30 7.21 -24.62 17.28
CA THR A 30 8.07 -23.96 16.29
C THR A 30 7.51 -24.11 14.86
N GLU A 31 6.91 -25.26 14.55
CA GLU A 31 6.21 -25.51 13.28
C GLU A 31 4.95 -24.64 13.13
N ASP A 32 4.18 -24.47 14.21
CA ASP A 32 2.99 -23.63 14.23
C ASP A 32 3.34 -22.14 14.06
N ILE A 33 4.40 -21.66 14.73
CA ILE A 33 4.89 -20.29 14.57
C ILE A 33 5.40 -20.06 13.14
N SER A 34 6.17 -21.00 12.58
CA SER A 34 6.64 -20.95 11.18
C SER A 34 5.46 -20.88 10.20
N THR A 35 4.39 -21.62 10.49
CA THR A 35 3.15 -21.63 9.71
C THR A 35 2.40 -20.31 9.80
N LEU A 36 2.31 -19.70 10.99
CA LEU A 36 1.70 -18.39 11.19
C LEU A 36 2.46 -17.29 10.45
N ILE A 37 3.79 -17.25 10.57
CA ILE A 37 4.63 -16.26 9.87
C ILE A 37 4.44 -16.37 8.35
N ARG A 38 4.42 -17.60 7.81
CA ARG A 38 4.14 -17.81 6.37
C ARG A 38 2.75 -17.30 5.98
N LYS A 39 1.73 -17.56 6.79
CA LYS A 39 0.36 -17.06 6.56
C LYS A 39 0.29 -15.54 6.60
N GLU A 40 0.95 -14.87 7.55
CA GLU A 40 0.99 -13.41 7.60
C GLU A 40 1.71 -12.83 6.38
N ILE A 41 2.80 -13.46 5.90
CA ILE A 41 3.48 -13.04 4.68
C ILE A 41 2.57 -13.23 3.46
N GLU A 42 1.85 -14.35 3.37
CA GLU A 42 0.90 -14.60 2.28
C GLU A 42 -0.26 -13.61 2.31
N LEU A 43 -0.82 -13.34 3.49
CA LEU A 43 -1.89 -12.37 3.70
C LEU A 43 -1.42 -10.96 3.33
N ALA A 44 -0.24 -10.55 3.82
CA ALA A 44 0.35 -9.26 3.50
C ALA A 44 0.64 -9.14 2.00
N LYS A 45 1.15 -10.19 1.34
CA LYS A 45 1.32 -10.20 -0.13
C LYS A 45 0.00 -10.03 -0.86
N GLN A 46 -1.07 -10.67 -0.39
CA GLN A 46 -2.40 -10.55 -0.98
C GLN A 46 -2.99 -9.15 -0.78
N GLU A 47 -2.89 -8.60 0.43
CA GLU A 47 -3.39 -7.26 0.74
C GLU A 47 -2.59 -6.16 0.02
N LEU A 48 -1.26 -6.31 -0.05
CA LEU A 48 -0.40 -5.43 -0.85
C LEU A 48 -0.76 -5.55 -2.34
N GLY A 49 -0.92 -6.77 -2.86
CA GLY A 49 -1.27 -7.01 -4.26
C GLY A 49 -2.63 -6.40 -4.63
N THR A 50 -3.64 -6.59 -3.79
CA THR A 50 -4.98 -6.01 -4.01
C THR A 50 -4.99 -4.48 -3.88
N SER A 51 -4.27 -3.95 -2.90
CA SER A 51 -4.09 -2.49 -2.71
C SER A 51 -3.38 -1.85 -3.90
N VAL A 52 -2.28 -2.45 -4.37
CA VAL A 52 -1.52 -1.98 -5.54
C VAL A 52 -2.36 -2.10 -6.81
N ALA A 53 -3.03 -3.22 -7.04
CA ALA A 53 -3.87 -3.43 -8.21
C ALA A 53 -5.03 -2.41 -8.27
N THR A 54 -5.66 -2.13 -7.14
CA THR A 54 -6.75 -1.15 -7.05
C THR A 54 -6.24 0.27 -7.32
N LYS A 55 -5.10 0.66 -6.72
CA LYS A 55 -4.46 1.94 -6.98
C LYS A 55 -4.00 2.08 -8.45
N ALA A 56 -3.46 1.02 -9.03
CA ALA A 56 -3.03 0.98 -10.43
C ALA A 56 -4.21 1.13 -11.39
N LYS A 57 -5.33 0.44 -11.15
CA LYS A 57 -6.57 0.61 -11.93
C LYS A 57 -7.10 2.04 -11.82
N GLY A 58 -7.12 2.60 -10.61
CA GLY A 58 -7.51 3.99 -10.40
C GLY A 58 -6.62 4.98 -11.17
N ALA A 59 -5.30 4.79 -11.12
CA ALA A 59 -4.35 5.60 -11.87
C ALA A 59 -4.52 5.48 -13.39
N ALA A 60 -4.81 4.28 -13.91
CA ALA A 60 -5.06 4.06 -15.32
C ALA A 60 -6.31 4.81 -15.81
N ILE A 61 -7.41 4.75 -15.06
CA ILE A 61 -8.64 5.50 -15.39
C ILE A 61 -8.37 7.01 -15.34
N LEU A 62 -7.66 7.49 -14.32
CA LEU A 62 -7.29 8.91 -14.24
C LEU A 62 -6.43 9.37 -15.41
N ALA A 63 -5.51 8.53 -15.90
CA ALA A 63 -4.72 8.84 -17.08
C ALA A 63 -5.60 8.98 -18.34
N VAL A 64 -6.55 8.06 -18.54
CA VAL A 64 -7.51 8.13 -19.65
C VAL A 64 -8.36 9.40 -19.55
N VAL A 65 -8.91 9.70 -18.36
CA VAL A 65 -9.70 10.92 -18.13
C VAL A 65 -8.86 12.17 -18.38
N ALA A 66 -7.59 12.19 -17.96
CA ALA A 66 -6.69 13.32 -18.20
C ALA A 66 -6.46 13.54 -19.70
N VAL A 67 -6.18 12.48 -20.47
CA VAL A 67 -6.01 12.56 -21.93
C VAL A 67 -7.30 13.03 -22.60
N MET A 68 -8.45 12.46 -22.22
CA MET A 68 -9.72 12.82 -22.83
C MET A 68 -10.14 14.25 -22.49
N GLY A 69 -9.92 14.69 -21.25
CA GLY A 69 -10.12 16.08 -20.86
C GLY A 69 -9.18 17.05 -21.57
N PHE A 70 -7.93 16.65 -21.83
CA PHE A 70 -6.98 17.44 -22.61
C PHE A 70 -7.42 17.59 -24.06
N LEU A 71 -7.85 16.50 -24.72
CA LEU A 71 -8.39 16.56 -26.07
C LEU A 71 -9.65 17.42 -26.14
N MET A 72 -10.58 17.26 -25.18
CA MET A 72 -11.77 18.09 -25.09
C MET A 72 -11.43 19.58 -24.98
N LEU A 73 -10.44 19.94 -24.16
CA LEU A 73 -9.97 21.33 -24.02
C LEU A 73 -9.42 21.88 -25.34
N ILE A 74 -8.65 21.09 -26.10
CA ILE A 74 -8.14 21.50 -27.42
C ILE A 74 -9.30 21.82 -28.37
N PHE A 75 -10.28 20.91 -28.50
CA PHE A 75 -11.43 21.14 -29.38
C PHE A 75 -12.28 22.32 -28.94
N LEU A 76 -12.41 22.56 -27.62
CA LEU A 76 -13.10 23.73 -27.09
C LEU A 76 -12.41 25.03 -27.49
N LEU A 77 -11.07 25.07 -27.43
CA LEU A 77 -10.28 26.25 -27.80
C LEU A 77 -10.29 26.48 -29.31
N LEU A 78 -10.24 25.42 -30.12
CA LEU A 78 -10.40 25.55 -31.58
C LEU A 78 -11.80 26.08 -31.93
N GLY A 79 -12.86 25.51 -31.34
CA GLY A 79 -14.22 26.00 -31.56
C GLY A 79 -14.41 27.44 -31.07
N LEU A 80 -13.77 27.83 -29.97
CA LEU A 80 -13.76 29.21 -29.49
C LEU A 80 -13.05 30.13 -30.49
N ARG A 81 -11.85 29.76 -30.95
CA ARG A 81 -11.09 30.51 -31.95
C ARG A 81 -11.91 30.68 -33.23
N ASP A 82 -12.40 29.60 -33.83
CA ASP A 82 -13.12 29.61 -35.10
C ASP A 82 -14.45 30.39 -34.97
N GLY A 83 -15.11 30.25 -33.82
CA GLY A 83 -16.30 31.02 -33.48
C GLY A 83 -16.00 32.53 -33.40
N LEU A 84 -14.90 32.92 -32.75
CA LEU A 84 -14.48 34.32 -32.65
C LEU A 84 -13.99 34.89 -33.98
N ASP A 85 -13.29 34.09 -34.80
CA ASP A 85 -12.78 34.47 -36.11
C ASP A 85 -13.91 34.86 -37.08
N SER A 86 -15.12 34.34 -36.85
CA SER A 86 -16.31 34.74 -37.61
C SER A 86 -16.78 36.17 -37.32
N PHE A 87 -16.41 36.75 -36.17
CA PHE A 87 -16.83 38.09 -35.74
C PHE A 87 -15.67 39.10 -35.62
N LEU A 88 -14.43 38.62 -35.49
CA LEU A 88 -13.23 39.40 -35.20
C LEU A 88 -12.12 39.07 -36.21
N TRP A 89 -11.05 39.86 -36.21
CA TRP A 89 -9.85 39.52 -36.97
C TRP A 89 -9.17 38.29 -36.38
N THR A 90 -8.62 37.41 -37.22
CA THR A 90 -7.99 36.15 -36.81
C THR A 90 -6.94 36.31 -35.72
N TRP A 91 -6.10 37.35 -35.80
CA TRP A 91 -5.08 37.60 -34.78
C TRP A 91 -5.68 38.00 -33.42
N VAL A 92 -6.84 38.66 -33.40
CA VAL A 92 -7.56 38.99 -32.16
C VAL A 92 -8.19 37.75 -31.56
N ALA A 93 -8.83 36.92 -32.40
CA ALA A 93 -9.41 35.64 -31.97
C ALA A 93 -8.35 34.72 -31.35
N ASP A 94 -7.16 34.66 -31.95
CA ASP A 94 -6.02 33.91 -31.44
C ASP A 94 -5.54 34.44 -30.08
N LEU A 95 -5.37 35.76 -29.94
CA LEU A 95 -4.95 36.37 -28.67
C LEU A 95 -5.97 36.14 -27.53
N VAL A 96 -7.26 36.26 -27.83
CA VAL A 96 -8.31 35.99 -26.83
C VAL A 96 -8.31 34.51 -26.43
N THR A 97 -8.19 33.60 -27.39
CA THR A 97 -8.14 32.16 -27.12
C THR A 97 -6.93 31.78 -26.27
N VAL A 98 -5.76 32.35 -26.57
CA VAL A 98 -4.53 32.18 -25.75
C VAL A 98 -4.73 32.77 -24.35
N GLY A 99 -5.37 33.94 -24.25
CA GLY A 99 -5.70 34.56 -22.97
C GLY A 99 -6.58 33.67 -22.09
N VAL A 100 -7.62 33.06 -22.68
CA VAL A 100 -8.49 32.10 -21.99
C VAL A 100 -7.71 30.88 -21.52
N LEU A 101 -6.86 30.29 -22.37
CA LEU A 101 -5.99 29.19 -21.98
C LEU A 101 -5.04 29.58 -20.83
N GLY A 102 -4.50 30.80 -20.86
CA GLY A 102 -3.65 31.35 -19.80
C GLY A 102 -4.38 31.43 -18.45
N ILE A 103 -5.64 31.86 -18.44
CA ILE A 103 -6.47 31.89 -17.23
C ILE A 103 -6.70 30.47 -16.70
N ILE A 104 -7.04 29.52 -17.58
CA ILE A 104 -7.23 28.11 -17.19
C ILE A 104 -5.94 27.55 -16.58
N ALA A 105 -4.79 27.80 -17.20
CA ALA A 105 -3.49 27.37 -16.70
C ALA A 105 -3.16 27.99 -15.32
N LEU A 106 -3.45 29.28 -15.13
CA LEU A 106 -3.26 29.96 -13.85
C LEU A 106 -4.13 29.32 -12.75
N VAL A 107 -5.42 29.07 -13.01
CA VAL A 107 -6.33 28.42 -12.05
C VAL A 107 -5.83 27.01 -11.72
N ALA A 108 -5.45 26.22 -12.72
CA ALA A 108 -4.89 24.89 -12.53
C ALA A 108 -3.62 24.91 -11.66
N ALA A 109 -2.71 25.85 -11.92
CA ALA A 109 -1.49 26.03 -11.13
C ALA A 109 -1.79 26.41 -9.67
N LEU A 110 -2.78 27.27 -9.42
CA LEU A 110 -3.22 27.63 -8.07
C LEU A 110 -3.83 26.44 -7.31
N ILE A 111 -4.65 25.62 -8.00
CA ILE A 111 -5.22 24.39 -7.43
C ILE A 111 -4.10 23.40 -7.10
N ALA A 112 -3.16 23.18 -8.02
CA ALA A 112 -2.02 22.30 -7.81
C ALA A 112 -1.18 22.78 -6.62
N LYS A 113 -0.85 24.07 -6.56
CA LYS A 113 -0.14 24.67 -5.42
C LYS A 113 -0.85 24.45 -4.10
N ARG A 114 -2.18 24.63 -4.05
CA ARG A 114 -2.99 24.38 -2.84
C ARG A 114 -2.99 22.91 -2.42
N LYS A 115 -3.15 21.98 -3.37
CA LYS A 115 -3.14 20.54 -3.09
C LYS A 115 -1.77 20.06 -2.62
N LEU A 116 -0.69 20.58 -3.21
CA LEU A 116 0.68 20.25 -2.82
C LEU A 116 1.14 20.95 -1.53
N ALA A 117 0.55 22.09 -1.19
CA ALA A 117 0.82 22.79 0.07
C ALA A 117 0.19 22.10 1.30
N THR A 118 -0.74 21.15 1.09
CA THR A 118 -1.24 20.32 2.19
C THR A 118 -0.14 19.31 2.52
N PRO A 119 0.46 19.33 3.71
CA PRO A 119 1.43 18.31 4.09
C PRO A 119 0.73 16.96 3.95
N ILE A 120 1.28 16.08 3.11
CA ILE A 120 0.96 14.66 3.18
C ILE A 120 1.15 14.31 4.65
N LYS A 121 0.09 13.91 5.36
CA LYS A 121 0.14 13.51 6.77
C LYS A 121 1.04 12.27 6.88
N ALA A 122 2.34 12.51 6.85
CA ALA A 122 3.42 11.59 7.17
C ALA A 122 3.65 11.57 8.69
N ASP A 123 2.61 11.88 9.47
CA ASP A 123 2.66 12.01 10.92
C ASP A 123 2.95 10.66 11.59
N MET A 124 2.63 9.54 10.92
CA MET A 124 2.94 8.20 11.43
C MET A 124 4.34 7.70 11.05
N THR A 125 4.98 8.22 10.01
CA THR A 125 6.28 7.68 9.56
C THR A 125 7.46 8.31 10.28
N LYS A 126 7.36 9.59 10.66
CA LYS A 126 8.48 10.29 11.31
C LYS A 126 8.56 10.04 12.82
N LYS A 127 7.42 9.80 13.50
CA LYS A 127 7.42 9.46 14.93
C LYS A 127 7.92 8.04 15.16
N THR A 128 7.37 7.06 14.44
CA THR A 128 7.80 5.66 14.57
C THR A 128 9.27 5.47 14.21
N ILE A 129 9.77 6.07 13.13
CA ILE A 129 11.20 5.98 12.79
C ILE A 129 12.10 6.67 13.83
N LYS A 130 11.65 7.75 14.48
CA LYS A 130 12.42 8.38 15.56
C LYS A 130 12.46 7.52 16.83
N GLU A 131 11.32 6.96 17.20
CA GLU A 131 11.19 6.07 18.37
C GLU A 131 12.01 4.79 18.17
N ASP A 132 12.02 4.21 16.96
CA ASP A 132 12.81 3.02 16.61
C ASP A 132 14.32 3.29 16.64
N VAL A 133 14.75 4.46 16.15
CA VAL A 133 16.16 4.87 16.19
C VAL A 133 16.63 5.18 17.62
N GLU A 134 15.77 5.79 18.44
CA GLU A 134 16.06 6.05 19.85
C GLU A 134 16.16 4.74 20.65
N TRP A 135 15.22 3.81 20.44
CA TRP A 135 15.26 2.49 21.08
C TRP A 135 16.52 1.70 20.68
N ALA A 136 16.87 1.67 19.39
CA ALA A 136 18.10 1.02 18.92
C ALA A 136 19.39 1.65 19.51
N LYS A 137 19.40 2.97 19.73
CA LYS A 137 20.55 3.67 20.33
C LYS A 137 20.71 3.38 21.82
N THR A 138 19.63 3.05 22.53
CA THR A 138 19.69 2.65 23.95
C THR A 138 20.21 1.23 24.14
N LEU A 139 19.96 0.31 23.20
CA LEU A 139 20.46 -1.06 23.24
C LEU A 139 21.97 -1.16 22.99
N GLY A 140 22.54 -0.29 22.15
CA GLY A 140 23.99 -0.25 21.91
C GLY A 140 24.82 0.39 23.03
N LYS A 141 24.19 0.78 24.14
CA LYS A 141 24.81 1.48 25.27
C LYS A 141 24.82 0.68 26.58
N GLN A 142 24.27 -0.55 26.58
CA GLN A 142 24.44 -1.54 27.66
C GLN A 142 25.50 -2.57 27.25
#